data_AF-A0A3Q3A3V9-F1
#
_entry.id   AF-A0A3Q3A3V9-F1
#
_cell.length_a   1.000
_cell.length_b   1.000
_cell.length_c   1.000
_cell.angle_alpha   90.00
_cell.angle_beta   90.00
_cell.angle_gamma   90.00
#
_symmetry.space_group_name_H-M   'P 1'
#
loop_
_entity.id
_entity.type
_entity.pdbx_description
1 polymer ?
#
loop_
_entity_poly.entity_id
_entity_poly.type
_entity_poly.pdbx_seq_one_letter_code
_entity_poly.pdbx_strand_id
1 'polypeptide(L)'
;MASNNGCQNGTQCKTSEHSTAVFSVMHWSFMQQPRDMTVRRGETVTLTCRPPHSRPGAQVSWFKNNQLLPPTENRTVLPSGDLFFHSIQEFDGGSYFCRASNIHLQRFLTSRRVTLTLGWQFEQKRRYLSS
;
A
#
# COMPACT_ATOMS: atom_id res chain seq x y z
N MET A 1 -39.23 -13.06 -34.86
CA MET A 1 -40.36 -12.21 -35.27
C MET A 1 -40.03 -10.78 -34.87
N ALA A 2 -39.90 -9.90 -35.88
CA ALA A 2 -39.70 -8.43 -35.85
C ALA A 2 -38.76 -7.79 -34.80
N SER A 3 -37.49 -7.56 -35.18
CA SER A 3 -36.67 -6.50 -34.60
C SER A 3 -37.05 -5.19 -35.27
N ASN A 4 -37.72 -4.28 -34.54
CA ASN A 4 -38.03 -2.94 -35.04
C ASN A 4 -36.74 -2.14 -35.19
N ASN A 5 -36.23 -2.04 -36.42
CA ASN A 5 -35.09 -1.22 -36.77
C ASN A 5 -35.58 0.15 -37.25
N GLY A 6 -35.61 1.13 -36.34
CA GLY A 6 -35.80 2.53 -36.69
C GLY A 6 -34.47 3.22 -36.93
N CYS A 7 -34.00 3.27 -38.18
CA CYS A 7 -32.92 4.18 -38.58
C CYS A 7 -33.55 5.52 -38.98
N GLN A 8 -33.37 6.57 -38.18
CA GLN A 8 -33.70 7.93 -38.62
C GLN A 8 -32.52 8.52 -39.41
N ASN A 9 -32.85 9.20 -40.50
CA ASN A 9 -31.96 9.75 -41.52
C ASN A 9 -30.67 10.39 -40.96
N GLY A 10 -29.53 9.99 -41.52
CA GLY A 10 -28.28 10.75 -41.48
C GLY A 10 -27.45 10.58 -40.22
N THR A 11 -26.24 10.05 -40.42
CA THR A 11 -25.11 10.01 -39.49
C THR A 11 -25.23 9.13 -38.23
N GLN A 12 -24.59 7.95 -38.34
CA GLN A 12 -24.09 7.08 -37.27
C GLN A 12 -25.14 6.23 -36.53
N CYS A 13 -25.32 4.99 -37.00
CA CYS A 13 -25.78 3.90 -36.14
C CYS A 13 -24.75 3.70 -35.03
N LYS A 14 -24.98 4.28 -33.85
CA LYS A 14 -24.25 3.87 -32.64
C LYS A 14 -24.78 2.50 -32.25
N THR A 15 -24.03 1.45 -32.55
CA THR A 15 -24.21 0.16 -31.89
C THR A 15 -24.04 0.39 -30.40
N SER A 16 -25.04 0.05 -29.59
CA SER A 16 -24.92 0.10 -28.14
C SER A 16 -23.88 -0.93 -27.71
N GLU A 17 -22.65 -0.48 -27.46
CA GLU A 17 -21.67 -1.28 -26.75
C GLU A 17 -22.24 -1.55 -25.37
N HIS A 18 -22.49 -2.83 -25.06
CA HIS A 18 -22.97 -3.25 -23.76
C HIS A 18 -21.97 -2.79 -22.70
N SER A 19 -22.26 -1.68 -22.04
CA SER A 19 -21.48 -1.20 -20.90
C SER A 19 -21.71 -2.17 -19.75
N THR A 20 -20.87 -3.20 -19.65
CA THR A 20 -20.85 -4.07 -18.47
C THR A 20 -20.29 -3.27 -17.31
N ALA A 21 -21.16 -2.90 -16.37
CA ALA A 21 -20.76 -2.24 -15.14
C ALA A 21 -19.86 -3.19 -14.33
N VAL A 22 -18.58 -2.84 -14.18
CA VAL A 22 -17.67 -3.54 -13.26
C VAL A 22 -17.83 -2.90 -11.90
N PHE A 23 -18.36 -3.66 -10.93
CA PHE A 23 -18.46 -3.19 -9.56
C PHE A 23 -17.08 -3.10 -8.92
N SER A 24 -16.85 -2.03 -8.17
CA SER A 24 -15.63 -1.89 -7.39
C SER A 24 -15.73 -2.73 -6.12
N VAL A 25 -14.73 -3.56 -5.87
CA VAL A 25 -14.66 -4.45 -4.72
C VAL A 25 -13.31 -4.34 -4.04
N MET A 26 -13.30 -4.40 -2.72
CA MET A 26 -12.09 -4.52 -1.91
C MET A 26 -12.40 -5.46 -0.75
N HIS A 27 -11.62 -6.53 -0.61
CA HIS A 27 -11.78 -7.47 0.49
C HIS A 27 -11.44 -6.82 1.85
N TRP A 28 -11.95 -7.37 2.95
CA TRP A 28 -11.80 -6.78 4.28
C TRP A 28 -10.49 -7.15 4.98
N SER A 29 -9.77 -8.16 4.49
CA SER A 29 -8.50 -8.60 5.04
C SER A 29 -7.33 -8.30 4.12
N PHE A 30 -6.23 -7.84 4.72
CA PHE A 30 -4.94 -7.76 4.03
C PHE A 30 -4.46 -9.16 3.67
N MET A 31 -3.88 -9.31 2.49
CA MET A 31 -3.21 -10.56 2.10
C MET A 31 -1.99 -10.81 3.00
N GLN A 32 -1.26 -9.75 3.34
CA GLN A 32 -0.12 -9.86 4.24
C GLN A 32 0.05 -8.59 5.06
N GLN A 33 0.08 -8.77 6.38
CA GLN A 33 0.28 -7.72 7.35
C GLN A 33 1.79 -7.49 7.58
N PRO A 34 2.21 -6.25 7.86
CA PRO A 34 3.57 -5.97 8.32
C PRO A 34 3.86 -6.69 9.64
N ARG A 35 5.16 -6.83 9.94
CA ARG A 35 5.68 -7.37 11.21
C ARG A 35 6.75 -6.46 11.79
N ASP A 36 6.94 -6.53 13.10
CA ASP A 36 8.03 -5.83 13.78
C ASP A 36 9.38 -6.34 13.29
N MET A 37 10.36 -5.44 13.19
CA MET A 37 11.69 -5.75 12.69
C MET A 37 12.75 -4.99 13.49
N THR A 38 13.89 -5.64 13.69
CA THR A 38 15.10 -5.00 14.23
C THR A 38 16.17 -5.00 13.15
N VAL A 39 16.71 -3.83 12.84
CA VAL A 39 17.58 -3.61 11.67
C VAL A 39 18.82 -2.80 12.04
N ARG A 40 19.87 -2.88 11.22
CA ARG A 40 21.12 -2.12 11.37
C ARG A 40 21.24 -0.99 10.34
N ARG A 41 22.01 0.04 10.68
CA ARG A 41 22.23 1.20 9.81
C ARG A 41 22.93 0.71 8.56
N GLY A 42 22.49 1.20 7.41
CA GLY A 42 23.04 0.78 6.13
C GLY A 42 22.36 -0.46 5.54
N GLU A 43 21.58 -1.23 6.32
CA GLU A 43 20.89 -2.40 5.79
C GLU A 43 19.80 -2.01 4.79
N THR A 44 19.59 -2.87 3.81
CA THR A 44 18.47 -2.80 2.87
C THR A 44 17.33 -3.65 3.41
N VAL A 45 16.14 -3.07 3.57
CA VAL A 45 15.03 -3.70 4.31
C VAL A 45 13.71 -3.50 3.57
N THR A 46 12.84 -4.51 3.62
CA THR A 46 11.48 -4.43 3.10
C THR A 46 10.46 -4.60 4.21
N LEU A 47 9.64 -3.57 4.47
CA LEU A 47 8.45 -3.70 5.31
C LEU A 47 7.29 -4.18 4.45
N THR A 48 6.85 -5.40 4.72
CA THR A 48 5.78 -6.05 3.95
C THR A 48 4.42 -5.43 4.24
N CYS A 49 3.69 -5.07 3.19
CA CYS A 49 2.27 -4.72 3.25
C CYS A 49 1.60 -5.10 1.94
N ARG A 50 0.91 -6.24 1.93
CA ARG A 50 0.17 -6.69 0.75
C ARG A 50 -1.31 -6.35 0.95
N PRO A 51 -1.84 -5.39 0.16
CA PRO A 51 -3.21 -4.90 0.36
C PRO A 51 -4.23 -6.02 0.11
N PRO A 52 -5.49 -5.82 0.52
CA PRO A 52 -6.57 -6.74 0.19
C PRO A 52 -6.74 -6.92 -1.33
N HIS A 53 -7.33 -8.06 -1.73
CA HIS A 53 -7.76 -8.23 -3.11
C HIS A 53 -8.76 -7.13 -3.46
N SER A 54 -8.49 -6.38 -4.53
CA SER A 54 -9.34 -5.28 -4.95
C SER A 54 -9.41 -5.17 -6.46
N ARG A 55 -10.58 -4.76 -6.95
CA ARG A 55 -10.81 -4.39 -8.35
C ARG A 55 -11.53 -3.03 -8.38
N PRO A 56 -11.00 -2.00 -9.03
CA PRO A 56 -9.61 -1.86 -9.50
C PRO A 56 -8.57 -2.09 -8.39
N GLY A 57 -7.30 -2.30 -8.74
CA GLY A 57 -6.23 -2.57 -7.78
C GLY A 57 -6.14 -1.51 -6.68
N ALA A 58 -5.89 -1.95 -5.43
CA ALA A 58 -5.81 -1.04 -4.30
C ALA A 58 -4.52 -0.20 -4.34
N GLN A 59 -4.64 1.09 -4.04
CA GLN A 59 -3.51 1.98 -3.82
C GLN A 59 -3.06 1.89 -2.35
N VAL A 60 -1.75 1.80 -2.15
CA VAL A 60 -1.14 1.67 -0.82
C VAL A 60 -0.39 2.95 -0.45
N SER A 61 -0.73 3.50 0.72
CA SER A 61 -0.05 4.64 1.30
C SER A 61 0.56 4.27 2.64
N TRP A 62 1.85 4.57 2.82
CA TRP A 62 2.56 4.29 4.06
C TRP A 62 2.53 5.48 5.01
N PHE A 63 2.50 5.17 6.29
CA PHE A 63 2.49 6.13 7.38
C PHE A 63 3.56 5.77 8.38
N LYS A 64 4.22 6.80 8.92
CA LYS A 64 5.19 6.70 10.00
C LYS A 64 4.77 7.63 11.12
N ASN A 65 4.70 7.13 12.34
CA ASN A 65 4.34 7.90 13.53
C ASN A 65 3.05 8.72 13.31
N ASN A 66 2.05 8.08 12.68
CA ASN A 66 0.74 8.65 12.32
C ASN A 66 0.75 9.75 11.25
N GLN A 67 1.88 10.02 10.63
CA GLN A 67 2.00 10.96 9.52
C GLN A 67 2.21 10.23 8.20
N LEU A 68 1.68 10.78 7.10
CA LEU A 68 1.91 10.25 5.77
C LEU A 68 3.42 10.24 5.50
N LEU A 69 3.95 9.10 5.08
CA LEU A 69 5.36 8.97 4.79
C LEU A 69 5.67 9.63 3.43
N PRO A 70 6.51 10.69 3.39
CA PRO A 70 6.82 11.35 2.14
C PRO A 70 7.70 10.47 1.24
N PRO A 71 7.56 10.59 -0.10
CA PRO A 71 8.48 9.96 -1.02
C PRO A 71 9.88 10.56 -0.86
N THR A 72 10.90 9.72 -0.93
CA THR A 72 12.32 10.10 -0.80
C THR A 72 13.16 9.13 -1.61
N GLU A 73 14.33 9.55 -2.11
CA GLU A 73 15.22 8.67 -2.90
C GLU A 73 15.63 7.39 -2.16
N ASN A 74 15.75 7.44 -0.84
CA ASN A 74 16.13 6.30 -0.01
C ASN A 74 15.00 5.27 0.24
N ARG A 75 13.77 5.54 -0.21
CA ARG A 75 12.60 4.67 0.04
C ARG A 75 11.72 4.52 -1.19
N THR A 76 11.18 3.33 -1.40
CA THR A 76 10.33 3.04 -2.56
C THR A 76 9.15 2.18 -2.13
N VAL A 77 7.94 2.58 -2.52
CA VAL A 77 6.76 1.70 -2.37
C VAL A 77 6.70 0.83 -3.63
N LEU A 78 6.85 -0.47 -3.46
CA LEU A 78 6.83 -1.45 -4.55
C LEU A 78 5.40 -1.60 -5.10
N PRO A 79 5.22 -2.09 -6.35
CA PRO A 79 3.88 -2.34 -6.92
C PRO A 79 3.02 -3.30 -6.09
N SER A 80 3.66 -4.12 -5.26
CA SER A 80 3.00 -4.99 -4.30
C SER A 80 2.40 -4.29 -3.09
N GLY A 81 2.77 -3.04 -2.82
CA GLY A 81 2.44 -2.28 -1.61
C GLY A 81 3.53 -2.30 -0.54
N ASP A 82 4.59 -3.09 -0.70
CA ASP A 82 5.68 -3.15 0.28
C ASP A 82 6.52 -1.87 0.28
N LEU A 83 7.01 -1.47 1.46
CA LEU A 83 7.92 -0.34 1.60
C LEU A 83 9.37 -0.84 1.64
N PHE A 84 10.12 -0.54 0.59
CA PHE A 84 11.52 -0.86 0.43
C PHE A 84 12.39 0.31 0.89
N PHE A 85 13.37 0.05 1.75
CA PHE A 85 14.41 0.97 2.17
C PHE A 85 15.71 0.56 1.49
N HIS A 86 16.29 1.46 0.70
CA HIS A 86 17.59 1.23 0.04
C HIS A 86 18.71 1.11 1.08
N SER A 87 18.72 2.02 2.06
CA SER A 87 19.69 2.03 3.15
C SER A 87 19.08 2.62 4.43
N ILE A 88 18.95 1.82 5.49
CA ILE A 88 18.37 2.27 6.77
C ILE A 88 19.22 3.37 7.41
N GLN A 89 18.56 4.47 7.80
CA GLN A 89 19.15 5.58 8.54
C GLN A 89 18.69 5.60 10.01
N GLU A 90 19.39 6.36 10.85
CA GLU A 90 19.06 6.50 12.28
C GLU A 90 17.69 7.11 12.54
N PHE A 91 17.27 8.04 11.69
CA PHE A 91 15.95 8.62 11.80
C PHE A 91 14.86 7.72 11.25
N ASP A 92 15.15 6.58 10.59
CA ASP A 92 14.14 5.70 10.02
C ASP A 92 13.39 4.86 11.07
N GLY A 93 13.92 4.74 12.29
CA GLY A 93 13.22 4.08 13.39
C GLY A 93 11.84 4.71 13.67
N GLY A 94 10.86 3.89 14.05
CA GLY A 94 9.52 4.38 14.39
C GLY A 94 8.40 3.37 14.18
N SER A 95 7.16 3.84 14.38
CA SER A 95 5.95 3.05 14.16
C SER A 95 5.42 3.23 12.75
N TYR A 96 5.28 2.14 12.01
CA TYR A 96 4.83 2.12 10.62
C TYR A 96 3.50 1.37 10.48
N PHE A 97 2.67 1.84 9.55
CA PHE A 97 1.50 1.13 9.06
C PHE A 97 1.19 1.59 7.64
N CYS A 98 0.43 0.79 6.89
CA CYS A 98 -0.03 1.14 5.56
C CYS A 98 -1.56 1.24 5.54
N ARG A 99 -2.07 2.02 4.59
CA ARG A 99 -3.50 2.08 4.25
C ARG A 99 -3.69 1.64 2.81
N ALA A 100 -4.67 0.76 2.59
CA ALA A 100 -5.12 0.34 1.28
C ALA A 100 -6.43 1.06 0.93
N SER A 101 -6.50 1.65 -0.26
CA SER A 101 -7.67 2.38 -0.75
C SER A 101 -8.00 1.94 -2.18
N ASN A 102 -9.28 1.97 -2.53
CA ASN A 102 -9.72 1.75 -3.91
C ASN A 102 -10.29 3.06 -4.44
N ILE A 103 -9.92 3.44 -5.66
CA ILE A 103 -10.24 4.75 -6.25
C ILE A 103 -11.74 5.06 -6.33
N HIS A 104 -12.60 4.05 -6.33
CA HIS A 104 -14.06 4.22 -6.40
C HIS A 104 -14.75 3.99 -5.05
N LEU A 105 -14.01 3.57 -4.01
CA LEU A 105 -14.53 3.38 -2.67
C LEU A 105 -14.17 4.58 -1.79
N GLN A 106 -15.13 5.07 -1.00
CA GLN A 106 -14.89 6.17 -0.06
C GLN A 106 -14.19 5.73 1.24
N ARG A 107 -13.64 4.51 1.29
CA ARG A 107 -13.11 3.90 2.50
C ARG A 107 -11.71 3.35 2.25
N PHE A 108 -10.90 3.35 3.29
CA PHE A 108 -9.60 2.71 3.33
C PHE A 108 -9.54 1.66 4.43
N LEU A 109 -8.71 0.64 4.25
CA LEU A 109 -8.39 -0.33 5.27
C LEU A 109 -6.99 -0.05 5.80
N THR A 110 -6.84 -0.12 7.12
CA THR A 110 -5.57 0.16 7.81
C THR A 110 -4.95 -1.16 8.27
N SER A 111 -3.66 -1.34 8.00
CA SER A 111 -2.92 -2.52 8.47
C SER A 111 -2.68 -2.47 9.98
N ARG A 112 -2.11 -3.56 10.52
CA ARG A 112 -1.45 -3.54 11.82
C ARG A 112 -0.33 -2.50 11.83
N ARG A 113 -0.09 -1.93 13.01
CA ARG A 113 1.06 -1.08 13.29
C ARG A 113 2.23 -1.95 13.70
N VAL A 114 3.40 -1.62 13.22
CA VAL A 114 4.65 -2.30 13.54
C VAL A 114 5.71 -1.31 13.92
N THR A 115 6.73 -1.79 14.62
CA THR A 115 7.87 -1.00 15.06
C THR A 115 9.10 -1.45 14.30
N LEU A 116 9.73 -0.50 13.60
CA LEU A 116 11.05 -0.66 13.03
C LEU A 116 12.08 -0.21 14.07
N THR A 117 12.74 -1.17 14.69
CA THR A 117 13.70 -0.95 15.77
C THR A 117 15.12 -0.95 15.25
N LEU A 118 15.97 -0.07 15.76
CA LEU A 118 17.35 0.04 15.33
C LEU A 118 18.25 -0.72 16.30
N GLY A 119 18.89 -1.79 15.83
CA GLY A 119 19.60 -2.78 16.65
C GLY A 119 20.75 -2.23 17.49
N TRP A 120 21.37 -1.12 17.07
CA TRP A 120 22.45 -0.47 17.82
C TRP A 120 21.97 0.15 19.15
N GLN A 121 20.68 0.49 19.27
CA GLN A 121 20.11 0.95 20.55
C GLN A 121 20.18 -0.14 21.63
N PHE A 122 20.13 -1.42 21.25
CA PHE A 122 20.32 -2.54 22.18
C PHE A 122 21.79 -2.82 22.49
N GLU A 123 22.68 -2.66 21.50
CA GLU A 123 24.12 -2.87 21.68
C GLU A 123 24.76 -1.80 22.58
N GLN A 124 24.29 -0.54 22.54
CA GLN A 124 24.75 0.53 23.44
C GLN A 124 24.30 0.32 24.89
N LYS A 125 23.05 -0.10 25.15
CA LYS A 125 22.58 -0.41 26.51
C LYS A 125 23.36 -1.55 27.17
N ARG A 126 23.76 -2.57 26.39
CA ARG A 126 24.61 -3.67 26.90
C ARG A 126 26.01 -3.21 27.30
N ARG A 127 26.59 -2.25 26.57
CA ARG A 127 27.91 -1.67 26.91
C ARG A 127 27.88 -0.73 28.11
N TYR A 128 26.75 -0.05 28.35
CA TYR A 128 26.60 0.87 29.49
C TYR A 128 26.26 0.18 30.82
N LEU A 129 25.69 -1.03 30.78
CA LEU A 129 25.37 -1.85 31.96
C LEU A 129 26.48 -2.84 32.33
N SER A 130 27.55 -2.88 31.53
CA SER A 130 28.77 -3.68 31.77
C SER A 130 29.97 -2.82 32.21
N SER A 131 29.71 -1.59 32.66
CA SER A 131 30.67 -0.62 33.21
C SER A 131 30.08 0.00 34.47
#